data_AF-A0A2I0WWK9-F1
#
_entry.id   AF-A0A2I0WWK9-F1
#
_cell.length_a   1.000
_cell.length_b   1.000
_cell.length_c   1.000
_cell.angle_alpha   90.00
_cell.angle_beta   90.00
_cell.angle_gamma   90.00
#
_symmetry.space_group_name_H-M   'P 1'
#
loop_
_entity.id
_entity.type
_entity.pdbx_description
1 polymer ?
#
loop_
_entity_poly.entity_id
_entity_poly.type
_entity_poly.pdbx_seq_one_letter_code
_entity_poly.pdbx_strand_id
1 'polypeptide(L)'
;MDDFNDMIMNCNLIDIGFAGNKFTWNRGHLWQRLDRVLFNNAWINVFNSTKVVHLSRTLSDHSPLLINVNFNLVGFNSRFRFQNMWLSHDSFINVVQNNWSAPIFPDDSITGMTMLGAKLKWLKMVLNWWNKNVFKNIFSNIKEMEEKISALEDYCQNDPTVSNFTVLSEAKLALSKLQGQEETYWKQKAAIKHLVEGDNNTSYFHALVNKKRAINGIVYAVILDFFKGNPIPKFFSSTSIALIPKSNNVNSWNDFRPISLCTVFYKLISKVLVNRLSVLLPKLVSPNQMGFIKGRTIVDNILIAQEFCQDLDIKTRGGNMILKLDIAKAYDNINWSFIYNMLRFFGFDDRFISLSSSCIESPFFSIILNGKCHGSFKSSHGLRQGDPISPAIFILAVDYLSRGIADLLCKSPSLYFRTLGGINISHLCFTDDFIIFMNASKNKVSKVLSFLIILKLLVA
;
A
#
# COMPACT_ATOMS: atom_id res chain seq x y z
N MET A 1 -21.91 -36.82 -20.11
CA MET A 1 -21.60 -35.49 -19.53
C MET A 1 -20.10 -35.32 -19.39
N ASP A 2 -19.37 -36.43 -19.31
CA ASP A 2 -17.91 -36.51 -19.21
C ASP A 2 -17.22 -35.97 -20.46
N ASP A 3 -17.62 -36.37 -21.68
CA ASP A 3 -17.05 -35.83 -22.93
C ASP A 3 -17.09 -34.29 -23.03
N PHE A 4 -18.14 -33.65 -22.51
CA PHE A 4 -18.26 -32.20 -22.49
C PHE A 4 -17.35 -31.57 -21.43
N ASN A 5 -17.23 -32.18 -20.26
CA ASN A 5 -16.28 -31.75 -19.23
C ASN A 5 -14.82 -31.95 -19.69
N ASP A 6 -14.55 -33.03 -20.42
CA ASP A 6 -13.26 -33.32 -21.04
C ASP A 6 -12.94 -32.31 -22.13
N MET A 7 -13.93 -31.89 -22.94
CA MET A 7 -13.76 -30.79 -23.90
C MET A 7 -13.41 -29.47 -23.19
N ILE A 8 -14.05 -29.16 -22.06
CA ILE A 8 -13.77 -27.97 -21.25
C ILE A 8 -12.33 -28.01 -20.70
N MET A 9 -11.92 -29.15 -20.14
CA MET A 9 -10.57 -29.40 -19.64
C MET A 9 -9.54 -29.33 -20.78
N ASN A 10 -9.84 -29.95 -21.92
CA ASN A 10 -8.94 -30.03 -23.07
C ASN A 10 -8.70 -28.68 -23.73
N CYS A 11 -9.74 -27.86 -23.81
CA CYS A 11 -9.66 -26.52 -24.37
C CYS A 11 -9.20 -25.45 -23.35
N ASN A 12 -8.83 -25.84 -22.12
CA ASN A 12 -8.48 -24.93 -21.03
C ASN A 12 -9.54 -23.84 -20.79
N LEU A 13 -10.81 -24.24 -20.85
CA LEU A 13 -11.96 -23.38 -20.68
C LEU A 13 -12.39 -23.36 -19.21
N ILE A 14 -12.71 -22.18 -18.70
CA ILE A 14 -13.01 -21.94 -17.29
C ILE A 14 -14.39 -21.31 -17.17
N ASP A 15 -15.26 -21.91 -16.36
CA ASP A 15 -16.49 -21.27 -15.87
C ASP A 15 -16.12 -20.35 -14.69
N ILE A 16 -16.18 -19.04 -14.92
CA ILE A 16 -15.82 -18.02 -13.92
C ILE A 16 -16.94 -17.75 -12.89
N GLY A 17 -18.05 -18.50 -12.97
CA GLY A 17 -19.23 -18.33 -12.15
C GLY A 17 -20.15 -17.20 -12.65
N PHE A 18 -21.23 -16.96 -11.92
CA PHE A 18 -22.30 -16.04 -12.33
C PHE A 18 -22.92 -15.29 -11.14
N ALA A 19 -23.61 -14.19 -11.45
CA ALA A 19 -24.49 -13.48 -10.53
C ALA A 19 -25.96 -13.58 -11.01
N GLY A 20 -26.92 -13.49 -10.09
CA GLY A 20 -28.35 -13.62 -10.41
C GLY A 20 -28.91 -15.02 -10.07
N ASN A 21 -29.97 -15.44 -10.77
CA ASN A 21 -30.69 -16.66 -10.47
C ASN A 21 -29.84 -17.93 -10.67
N LYS A 22 -29.90 -18.87 -9.71
CA LYS A 22 -29.06 -20.09 -9.69
C LYS A 22 -29.28 -21.02 -10.90
N PHE A 23 -30.49 -21.08 -11.42
CA PHE A 23 -30.89 -21.97 -12.49
C PHE A 23 -31.10 -21.19 -13.78
N THR A 24 -30.58 -21.72 -14.88
CA THR A 24 -30.70 -21.13 -16.21
C THR A 24 -31.85 -21.73 -17.01
N TRP A 25 -32.38 -22.89 -16.60
CA TRP A 25 -33.51 -23.53 -17.27
C TRP A 25 -34.55 -24.03 -16.27
N ASN A 26 -35.83 -23.99 -16.64
CA ASN A 26 -36.89 -24.68 -15.90
C ASN A 26 -37.98 -25.26 -16.82
N ARG A 27 -38.61 -26.35 -16.39
CA ARG A 27 -39.85 -26.86 -17.00
C ARG A 27 -40.74 -27.46 -15.93
N GLY A 28 -41.82 -26.76 -15.61
CA GLY A 28 -42.69 -27.11 -14.47
C GLY A 28 -41.94 -27.03 -13.14
N HIS A 29 -41.85 -28.16 -12.43
CA HIS A 29 -41.16 -28.26 -11.13
C HIS A 29 -39.66 -28.60 -11.24
N LEU A 30 -39.14 -28.85 -12.44
CA LEU A 30 -37.72 -29.16 -12.66
C LEU A 30 -36.94 -27.89 -12.99
N TRP A 31 -35.85 -27.66 -12.25
CA TRP A 31 -34.97 -26.50 -12.39
C TRP A 31 -33.53 -26.98 -12.51
N GLN A 32 -32.86 -26.59 -13.59
CA GLN A 32 -31.49 -27.02 -13.85
C GLN A 32 -30.65 -25.85 -14.38
N ARG A 33 -29.32 -25.98 -14.23
CA ARG A 33 -28.37 -25.05 -14.83
C ARG A 33 -27.76 -25.71 -16.07
N LEU A 34 -28.36 -25.46 -17.22
CA LEU A 34 -27.92 -26.01 -18.50
C LEU A 34 -26.94 -25.05 -19.19
N ASP A 35 -27.29 -23.76 -19.25
CA ASP A 35 -26.47 -22.76 -19.91
C ASP A 35 -25.29 -22.29 -19.06
N ARG A 36 -24.09 -22.27 -19.66
CA ARG A 36 -22.85 -21.78 -19.06
C ARG A 36 -22.07 -20.96 -20.07
N VAL A 37 -21.31 -19.98 -19.57
CA VAL A 37 -20.31 -19.27 -20.38
C VAL A 37 -18.94 -19.71 -19.91
N LEU A 38 -18.09 -20.06 -20.86
CA LEU A 38 -16.76 -20.58 -20.59
C LEU A 38 -15.71 -19.67 -21.24
N PHE A 39 -14.60 -19.46 -20.55
CA PHE A 39 -13.55 -18.53 -20.98
C PHE A 39 -12.20 -19.22 -21.00
N ASN A 40 -11.40 -19.00 -22.04
CA ASN A 40 -10.02 -19.46 -22.06
C ASN A 40 -9.09 -18.45 -21.35
N ASN A 41 -7.85 -18.88 -21.09
CA ASN A 41 -6.85 -18.04 -20.42
C ASN A 41 -6.52 -16.76 -21.20
N ALA A 42 -6.56 -16.79 -22.54
CA ALA A 42 -6.30 -15.61 -23.36
C ALA A 42 -7.34 -14.51 -23.09
N TRP A 43 -8.64 -14.87 -23.04
CA TRP A 43 -9.72 -13.96 -22.70
C TRP A 43 -9.57 -13.39 -21.28
N ILE A 44 -9.29 -14.25 -20.30
CA ILE A 44 -9.14 -13.83 -18.89
C ILE A 44 -7.99 -12.83 -18.71
N ASN A 45 -6.88 -13.02 -19.46
CA ASN A 45 -5.73 -12.13 -19.41
C ASN A 45 -5.99 -10.75 -20.03
N VAL A 46 -6.84 -10.69 -21.06
CA VAL A 46 -7.22 -9.42 -21.71
C VAL A 46 -8.33 -8.73 -20.91
N PHE A 47 -9.30 -9.49 -20.40
CA PHE A 47 -10.49 -9.01 -19.71
C PHE A 47 -10.48 -9.42 -18.24
N ASN A 48 -9.59 -8.78 -17.47
CA ASN A 48 -9.35 -9.02 -16.04
C ASN A 48 -10.58 -8.83 -15.13
N SER A 49 -11.70 -8.33 -15.67
CA SER A 49 -12.94 -8.04 -14.94
C SER A 49 -14.17 -8.53 -15.72
N THR A 50 -14.11 -9.76 -16.23
CA THR A 50 -15.27 -10.42 -16.85
C THR A 50 -16.26 -10.87 -15.79
N LYS A 51 -17.55 -10.56 -15.96
CA LYS A 51 -18.65 -11.03 -15.11
C LYS A 51 -19.75 -11.64 -15.97
N VAL A 52 -20.38 -12.71 -15.50
CA VAL A 52 -21.57 -13.31 -16.12
C VAL A 52 -22.77 -13.08 -15.20
N VAL A 53 -23.89 -12.63 -15.77
CA VAL A 53 -25.14 -12.38 -15.04
C VAL A 53 -26.28 -13.16 -15.69
N HIS A 54 -27.02 -13.93 -14.91
CA HIS A 54 -28.26 -14.58 -15.33
C HIS A 54 -29.40 -13.58 -15.22
N LEU A 55 -29.94 -13.16 -16.36
CA LEU A 55 -31.06 -12.23 -16.41
C LEU A 55 -32.39 -12.96 -16.10
N SER A 56 -33.40 -12.18 -15.74
CA SER A 56 -34.74 -12.71 -15.44
C SER A 56 -35.36 -13.33 -16.71
N ARG A 57 -35.93 -14.52 -16.55
CA ARG A 57 -36.79 -15.17 -17.56
C ARG A 57 -38.04 -14.32 -17.76
N THR A 58 -38.42 -14.08 -19.01
CA THR A 58 -39.66 -13.38 -19.36
C THR A 58 -40.68 -14.34 -19.98
N LEU A 59 -40.42 -14.81 -21.20
CA LEU A 59 -41.30 -15.71 -21.96
C LEU A 59 -40.63 -17.04 -22.35
N SER A 60 -39.35 -17.22 -22.02
CA SER A 60 -38.58 -18.44 -22.30
C SER A 60 -38.38 -19.27 -21.05
N ASP A 61 -38.30 -20.58 -21.24
CA ASP A 61 -37.86 -21.58 -20.26
C ASP A 61 -36.34 -21.48 -19.95
N HIS A 62 -35.58 -20.71 -20.74
CA HIS A 62 -34.18 -20.37 -20.51
C HIS A 62 -33.98 -18.92 -20.02
N SER A 63 -33.02 -18.72 -19.11
CA SER A 63 -32.54 -17.42 -18.64
C SER A 63 -31.47 -16.88 -19.59
N PRO A 64 -31.61 -15.66 -20.13
CA PRO A 64 -30.54 -15.02 -20.91
C PRO A 64 -29.27 -14.81 -20.05
N LEU A 65 -28.10 -15.05 -20.64
CA LEU A 65 -26.79 -14.84 -20.02
C LEU A 65 -26.15 -13.54 -20.53
N LEU A 66 -25.88 -12.60 -19.64
CA LEU A 66 -25.19 -11.35 -19.96
C LEU A 66 -23.73 -11.43 -19.54
N ILE A 67 -22.81 -11.27 -20.50
CA ILE A 67 -21.38 -11.14 -20.24
C ILE A 67 -21.05 -9.65 -20.18
N ASN A 68 -20.58 -9.19 -19.02
CA ASN A 68 -20.09 -7.83 -18.85
C ASN A 68 -18.56 -7.86 -18.78
N VAL A 69 -17.92 -7.27 -19.79
CA VAL A 69 -16.47 -7.10 -19.88
C VAL A 69 -16.12 -5.63 -19.64
N ASN A 70 -15.43 -5.36 -18.53
CA ASN A 70 -14.92 -4.02 -18.26
C ASN A 70 -13.54 -3.84 -18.92
N PHE A 71 -13.48 -2.98 -19.94
CA PHE A 71 -12.24 -2.54 -20.58
C PHE A 71 -11.49 -1.57 -19.65
N ASN A 72 -10.73 -2.10 -18.70
CA ASN A 72 -9.70 -1.31 -18.02
C ASN A 72 -8.33 -1.77 -18.51
N LEU A 73 -7.90 -1.20 -19.64
CA LEU A 73 -6.52 -1.22 -20.16
C LEU A 73 -5.58 -0.42 -19.24
N VAL A 74 -5.50 -0.79 -17.97
CA VAL A 74 -4.37 -0.38 -17.14
C VAL A 74 -3.60 -1.65 -16.86
N GLY A 75 -2.61 -1.91 -17.71
CA GLY A 75 -1.59 -2.92 -17.45
C GLY A 75 -0.94 -2.60 -16.11
N PHE A 76 -1.39 -3.25 -15.05
CA PHE A 76 -0.64 -3.28 -13.82
C PHE A 76 0.64 -4.04 -14.14
N ASN A 77 1.78 -3.33 -14.19
CA ASN A 77 3.08 -3.97 -14.13
C ASN A 77 3.07 -4.89 -12.90
N SER A 78 3.06 -6.21 -13.15
CA SER A 78 3.03 -7.17 -12.06
C SER A 78 4.30 -6.95 -11.24
N ARG A 79 4.11 -6.58 -9.97
CA ARG A 79 5.25 -6.45 -9.07
C ARG A 79 5.87 -7.84 -8.95
N PHE A 80 7.19 -7.91 -9.09
CA PHE A 80 7.92 -9.15 -8.91
C PHE A 80 7.53 -9.80 -7.59
N ARG A 81 7.20 -11.09 -7.66
CA ARG A 81 6.95 -11.94 -6.50
C ARG A 81 7.82 -13.15 -6.65
N PHE A 82 8.65 -13.38 -5.64
CA PHE A 82 9.40 -14.62 -5.52
C PHE A 82 8.41 -15.78 -5.45
N GLN A 83 8.63 -16.86 -6.20
CA GLN A 83 7.76 -18.04 -6.15
C GLN A 83 8.45 -19.14 -5.37
N ASN A 84 7.81 -19.64 -4.32
CA ASN A 84 8.43 -20.62 -3.42
C ASN A 84 8.76 -21.93 -4.13
N MET A 85 8.02 -22.29 -5.18
CA MET A 85 8.29 -23.47 -6.00
C MET A 85 9.69 -23.46 -6.62
N TRP A 86 10.29 -22.28 -6.82
CA TRP A 86 11.65 -22.15 -7.34
C TRP A 86 12.69 -22.86 -6.47
N LEU A 87 12.46 -22.92 -5.16
CA LEU A 87 13.37 -23.56 -4.20
C LEU A 87 13.45 -25.09 -4.39
N SER A 88 12.47 -25.69 -5.06
CA SER A 88 12.42 -27.13 -5.32
C SER A 88 13.22 -27.58 -6.54
N HIS A 89 13.76 -26.63 -7.33
CA HIS A 89 14.51 -26.93 -8.54
C HIS A 89 16.00 -26.90 -8.27
N ASP A 90 16.70 -27.96 -8.68
CA ASP A 90 18.07 -28.25 -8.27
C ASP A 90 19.06 -27.17 -8.73
N SER A 91 18.79 -26.53 -9.87
CA SER A 91 19.60 -25.42 -10.40
C SER A 91 19.39 -24.07 -9.71
N PHE A 92 18.42 -23.92 -8.79
CA PHE A 92 18.06 -22.62 -8.22
C PHE A 92 19.25 -21.93 -7.54
N ILE A 93 19.95 -22.66 -6.67
CA ILE A 93 21.08 -22.12 -5.91
C ILE A 93 22.20 -21.65 -6.85
N ASN A 94 22.47 -22.41 -7.92
CA ASN A 94 23.47 -22.08 -8.92
C ASN A 94 23.10 -20.81 -9.69
N VAL A 95 21.82 -20.64 -10.05
CA VAL A 95 21.32 -19.41 -10.72
C VAL A 95 21.53 -18.18 -9.82
N VAL A 96 21.21 -18.30 -8.53
CA VAL A 96 21.39 -17.21 -7.56
C VAL A 96 22.88 -16.89 -7.36
N GLN A 97 23.71 -17.92 -7.14
CA GLN A 97 25.16 -17.77 -6.93
C GLN A 97 25.84 -17.15 -8.14
N ASN A 98 25.57 -17.63 -9.36
CA ASN A 98 26.16 -17.09 -10.58
C ASN A 98 25.80 -15.61 -10.78
N ASN A 99 24.54 -15.22 -10.53
CA ASN A 99 24.13 -13.82 -10.57
C ASN A 99 24.79 -12.99 -9.44
N TRP A 100 25.00 -13.59 -8.26
CA TRP A 100 25.59 -12.87 -7.13
C TRP A 100 27.09 -12.64 -7.29
N SER A 101 27.80 -13.60 -7.89
CA SER A 101 29.23 -13.50 -8.18
C SER A 101 29.55 -12.64 -9.41
N ALA A 102 28.54 -12.32 -10.23
CA ALA A 102 28.73 -11.45 -11.39
C ALA A 102 29.14 -10.02 -10.97
N PRO A 103 30.18 -9.44 -11.60
CA PRO A 103 30.54 -8.05 -11.39
C PRO A 103 29.43 -7.15 -11.94
N ILE A 104 29.05 -6.12 -11.18
CA ILE A 104 27.96 -5.21 -11.57
C ILE A 104 28.51 -4.04 -12.40
N PHE A 105 29.73 -3.60 -12.10
CA PHE A 105 30.41 -2.48 -12.74
C PHE A 105 31.92 -2.76 -12.87
N PRO A 106 32.61 -2.12 -13.83
CA PRO A 106 34.07 -2.24 -13.99
C PRO A 106 34.88 -1.65 -12.82
N ASP A 107 34.25 -0.74 -12.06
CA ASP A 107 34.85 0.06 -11.01
C ASP A 107 34.11 -0.15 -9.67
N ASP A 108 34.87 -0.39 -8.59
CA ASP A 108 34.37 -0.57 -7.22
C ASP A 108 33.83 0.73 -6.58
N SER A 109 33.37 1.68 -7.40
CA SER A 109 32.94 3.02 -7.00
C SER A 109 31.62 3.02 -6.20
N ILE A 110 30.84 1.94 -6.24
CA ILE A 110 29.55 1.82 -5.57
C ILE A 110 29.66 0.83 -4.39
N THR A 111 29.57 1.32 -3.16
CA THR A 111 29.69 0.50 -1.94
C THR A 111 28.41 0.46 -1.10
N GLY A 112 28.25 -0.60 -0.30
CA GLY A 112 27.16 -0.71 0.69
C GLY A 112 25.78 -0.96 0.09
N MET A 113 24.77 -0.21 0.56
CA MET A 113 23.34 -0.46 0.27
C MET A 113 22.96 -0.27 -1.20
N THR A 114 23.68 0.58 -1.93
CA THR A 114 23.48 0.82 -3.36
C THR A 114 23.92 -0.39 -4.20
N MET A 115 25.04 -1.02 -3.83
CA MET A 115 25.50 -2.28 -4.45
C MET A 115 24.48 -3.40 -4.20
N LEU A 116 23.99 -3.54 -2.96
CA LEU A 116 22.96 -4.52 -2.62
C LEU A 116 21.68 -4.32 -3.46
N GLY A 117 21.22 -3.07 -3.58
CA GLY A 117 20.06 -2.73 -4.39
C GLY A 117 20.23 -3.11 -5.88
N ALA A 118 21.42 -2.90 -6.44
CA ALA A 118 21.75 -3.28 -7.81
C ALA A 118 21.75 -4.81 -8.00
N LYS A 119 22.40 -5.57 -7.10
CA LYS A 119 22.40 -7.05 -7.14
C LYS A 119 20.99 -7.63 -7.08
N LEU A 120 20.14 -7.11 -6.18
CA LEU A 120 18.74 -7.55 -6.05
C LEU A 120 17.92 -7.22 -7.30
N LYS A 121 18.16 -6.07 -7.95
CA LYS A 121 17.48 -5.68 -9.19
C LYS A 121 17.82 -6.64 -10.34
N TRP A 122 19.09 -7.02 -10.49
CA TRP A 122 19.52 -8.00 -11.49
C TRP A 122 19.01 -9.40 -11.19
N LEU A 123 19.08 -9.84 -9.92
CA LEU A 123 18.55 -11.13 -9.51
C LEU A 123 17.07 -11.28 -9.88
N LYS A 124 16.27 -10.22 -9.67
CA LYS A 124 14.86 -10.18 -10.11
C LYS A 124 14.72 -10.43 -11.62
N MET A 125 15.58 -9.85 -12.46
CA MET A 125 15.53 -10.04 -13.91
C MET A 125 15.89 -11.47 -14.30
N VAL A 126 16.96 -12.01 -13.74
CA VAL A 126 17.42 -13.38 -13.98
C VAL A 126 16.37 -14.39 -13.54
N LEU A 127 15.77 -14.23 -12.36
CA LEU A 127 14.72 -15.13 -11.87
C LEU A 127 13.45 -15.07 -12.75
N ASN A 128 13.09 -13.89 -13.26
CA ASN A 128 11.97 -13.77 -14.20
C ASN A 128 12.24 -14.50 -15.52
N TRP A 129 13.46 -14.36 -16.06
CA TRP A 129 13.86 -15.07 -17.27
C TRP A 129 13.92 -16.58 -17.02
N TRP A 130 14.53 -17.01 -15.91
CA TRP A 130 14.65 -18.41 -15.54
C TRP A 130 13.29 -19.07 -15.33
N ASN A 131 12.36 -18.41 -14.63
CA ASN A 131 10.99 -18.89 -14.49
C ASN A 131 10.30 -19.09 -15.85
N LYS A 132 10.46 -18.16 -16.80
CA LYS A 132 9.84 -18.26 -18.12
C LYS A 132 10.40 -19.42 -18.95
N ASN A 133 11.69 -19.72 -18.83
CA ASN A 133 12.35 -20.72 -19.67
C ASN A 133 12.36 -22.12 -19.06
N VAL A 134 12.48 -22.22 -17.74
CA VAL A 134 12.61 -23.51 -17.02
C VAL A 134 11.26 -24.02 -16.53
N PHE A 135 10.47 -23.17 -15.85
CA PHE A 135 9.16 -23.59 -15.35
C PHE A 135 8.03 -23.36 -16.37
N LYS A 136 8.24 -22.43 -17.34
CA LYS A 136 7.26 -22.05 -18.35
C LYS A 136 5.86 -21.86 -17.74
N ASN A 137 4.89 -22.62 -18.22
CA ASN A 137 3.59 -22.78 -17.60
C ASN A 137 3.53 -24.14 -16.90
N ILE A 138 3.64 -24.14 -15.58
CA ILE A 138 3.61 -25.35 -14.76
C ILE A 138 2.37 -26.22 -15.04
N PHE A 139 1.22 -25.60 -15.31
CA PHE A 139 -0.02 -26.31 -15.61
C PHE A 139 0.05 -27.03 -16.96
N SER A 140 0.71 -26.43 -17.96
CA SER A 140 0.93 -27.07 -19.25
C SER A 140 1.90 -28.25 -19.12
N ASN A 141 2.98 -28.08 -18.35
CA ASN A 141 3.95 -29.14 -18.13
C ASN A 141 3.34 -30.36 -17.40
N ILE A 142 2.44 -30.13 -16.42
CA ILE A 142 1.72 -31.20 -15.73
C ILE A 142 0.86 -31.97 -16.72
N LYS A 143 0.05 -31.26 -17.52
CA LYS A 143 -0.82 -31.88 -18.52
C LYS A 143 -0.04 -32.69 -19.56
N GLU A 144 1.03 -32.13 -20.12
CA GLU A 144 1.91 -32.83 -21.08
C GLU A 144 2.55 -34.09 -20.46
N MET A 145 2.90 -34.05 -19.17
CA MET A 145 3.44 -35.20 -18.47
C MET A 145 2.39 -36.26 -18.14
N GLU A 146 1.16 -35.88 -17.81
CA GLU A 146 0.02 -36.79 -17.63
C GLU A 146 -0.30 -37.53 -18.95
N GLU A 147 -0.36 -36.81 -20.07
CA GLU A 147 -0.55 -37.39 -21.41
C GLU A 147 0.59 -38.35 -21.77
N LYS A 148 1.85 -37.99 -21.46
CA LYS A 148 3.01 -38.85 -21.68
C LYS A 148 2.96 -40.12 -20.82
N ILE A 149 2.54 -40.02 -19.56
CA ILE A 149 2.38 -41.19 -18.69
C ILE A 149 1.29 -42.11 -19.22
N SER A 150 0.15 -41.57 -19.65
CA SER A 150 -0.93 -42.36 -20.26
C SER A 150 -0.41 -43.16 -21.46
N ALA A 151 0.33 -42.51 -22.37
CA ALA A 151 0.92 -43.19 -23.52
C ALA A 151 1.96 -44.26 -23.14
N LEU A 152 2.75 -44.03 -22.08
CA LEU A 152 3.72 -45.00 -21.58
C LEU A 152 3.05 -46.18 -20.86
N GLU A 153 1.92 -45.96 -20.19
CA GLU A 153 1.11 -47.02 -19.58
C GLU A 153 0.54 -47.94 -20.66
N ASP A 154 -0.01 -47.37 -21.73
CA ASP A 154 -0.49 -48.13 -22.90
C ASP A 154 0.64 -48.91 -23.58
N TYR A 155 1.84 -48.32 -23.68
CA TYR A 155 3.01 -48.99 -24.25
C TYR A 155 3.50 -50.16 -23.38
N CYS A 156 3.55 -49.97 -22.05
CA CYS A 156 3.93 -51.02 -21.10
C CYS A 156 2.93 -52.19 -21.05
N GLN A 157 1.65 -51.94 -21.33
CA GLN A 157 0.64 -53.02 -21.45
C GLN A 157 0.89 -53.91 -22.68
N ASN A 158 1.37 -53.32 -23.77
CA ASN A 158 1.66 -54.03 -25.02
C ASN A 158 3.04 -54.70 -25.02
N ASP A 159 4.03 -54.14 -24.31
CA ASP A 159 5.40 -54.67 -24.20
C ASP A 159 5.96 -54.54 -22.76
N PRO A 160 5.69 -55.53 -21.88
CA PRO A 160 6.02 -55.45 -20.45
C PRO A 160 7.49 -55.82 -20.18
N THR A 161 8.41 -54.95 -20.62
CA THR A 161 9.85 -55.08 -20.30
C THR A 161 10.24 -54.25 -19.08
N VAL A 162 11.29 -54.69 -18.37
CA VAL A 162 11.87 -53.95 -17.23
C VAL A 162 12.33 -52.54 -17.64
N SER A 163 12.81 -52.37 -18.87
CA SER A 163 13.20 -51.07 -19.41
C SER A 163 12.01 -50.13 -19.60
N ASN A 164 10.84 -50.64 -20.01
CA ASN A 164 9.65 -49.80 -20.20
C ASN A 164 9.06 -49.38 -18.84
N PHE A 165 9.03 -50.30 -17.87
CA PHE A 165 8.58 -49.98 -16.51
C PHE A 165 9.47 -48.99 -15.77
N THR A 166 10.78 -49.01 -16.02
CA THR A 166 11.71 -48.01 -15.44
C THR A 166 11.44 -46.61 -16.00
N VAL A 167 11.26 -46.47 -17.32
CA VAL A 167 10.89 -45.20 -17.95
C VAL A 167 9.54 -44.68 -17.44
N LEU A 168 8.55 -45.57 -17.25
CA LEU A 168 7.25 -45.20 -16.68
C LEU A 168 7.38 -44.71 -15.22
N SER A 169 8.19 -45.40 -14.40
CA SER A 169 8.45 -45.01 -13.01
C SER A 169 9.12 -43.64 -12.92
N GLU A 170 10.12 -43.38 -13.76
CA GLU A 170 10.79 -42.08 -13.85
C GLU A 170 9.82 -40.95 -14.25
N ALA A 171 8.94 -41.21 -15.23
CA ALA A 171 7.92 -40.25 -15.65
C ALA A 171 6.94 -39.93 -14.51
N LYS A 172 6.47 -40.96 -13.77
CA LYS A 172 5.58 -40.78 -12.60
C LYS A 172 6.25 -39.99 -11.47
N LEU A 173 7.54 -40.23 -11.21
CA LEU A 173 8.31 -39.45 -10.25
C LEU A 173 8.44 -37.97 -10.68
N ALA A 174 8.67 -37.72 -11.97
CA ALA A 174 8.73 -36.36 -12.51
C ALA A 174 7.38 -35.63 -12.39
N LEU A 175 6.26 -36.32 -12.66
CA LEU A 175 4.91 -35.77 -12.46
C LEU A 175 4.66 -35.41 -10.98
N SER A 176 5.03 -36.30 -10.05
CA SER A 176 4.92 -36.02 -8.62
C SER A 176 5.69 -34.76 -8.20
N LYS A 177 6.89 -34.54 -8.73
CA LYS A 177 7.69 -33.31 -8.50
C LYS A 177 6.96 -32.06 -9.03
N LEU A 178 6.34 -32.13 -10.22
CA LEU A 178 5.58 -31.02 -10.80
C LEU A 178 4.29 -30.71 -10.01
N GLN A 179 3.56 -31.73 -9.56
CA GLN A 179 2.37 -31.57 -8.72
C GLN A 179 2.70 -30.91 -7.36
N GLY A 180 3.82 -31.29 -6.74
CA GLY A 180 4.30 -30.63 -5.51
C GLY A 180 4.70 -29.16 -5.72
N GLN A 181 5.23 -28.83 -6.89
CA GLN A 181 5.51 -27.44 -7.28
C GLN A 181 4.22 -26.62 -7.46
N GLU A 182 3.19 -27.20 -8.08
CA GLU A 182 1.89 -26.57 -8.24
C GLU A 182 1.23 -26.28 -6.88
N GLU A 183 1.25 -27.26 -5.97
CA GLU A 183 0.70 -27.09 -4.63
C GLU A 183 1.39 -25.92 -3.90
N THR A 184 2.73 -25.88 -3.95
CA THR A 184 3.53 -24.80 -3.36
C THR A 184 3.15 -23.44 -3.94
N TYR A 185 2.93 -23.36 -5.25
CA TYR A 185 2.49 -22.15 -5.94
C TYR A 185 1.12 -21.66 -5.44
N TRP A 186 0.14 -22.56 -5.34
CA TRP A 186 -1.20 -22.22 -4.89
C TRP A 186 -1.27 -21.86 -3.41
N LYS A 187 -0.55 -22.60 -2.56
CA LYS A 187 -0.38 -22.31 -1.13
C LYS A 187 0.17 -20.91 -0.89
N GLN A 188 1.20 -20.52 -1.64
CA GLN A 188 1.78 -19.19 -1.57
C GLN A 188 0.78 -18.11 -2.00
N LYS A 189 0.03 -18.33 -3.10
CA LYS A 189 -1.00 -17.37 -3.55
C LYS A 189 -2.14 -17.20 -2.57
N ALA A 190 -2.57 -18.29 -1.94
CA ALA A 190 -3.59 -18.28 -0.90
C ALA A 190 -3.10 -17.58 0.38
N ALA A 191 -1.78 -17.53 0.61
CA ALA A 191 -1.12 -16.96 1.80
C ALA A 191 -1.48 -17.71 3.11
N ILE A 192 -1.51 -19.04 3.05
CA ILE A 192 -1.85 -19.93 4.18
C ILE A 192 -0.58 -20.30 4.95
N LYS A 193 -0.64 -20.29 6.29
CA LYS A 193 0.49 -20.63 7.19
C LYS A 193 0.42 -22.03 7.81
N HIS A 194 -0.78 -22.60 7.99
CA HIS A 194 -0.97 -23.95 8.56
C HIS A 194 -1.97 -24.72 7.70
N LEU A 195 -1.64 -25.97 7.37
CA LEU A 195 -2.55 -26.95 6.77
C LEU A 195 -3.02 -27.90 7.86
N VAL A 196 -4.25 -28.36 7.74
CA VAL A 196 -4.68 -29.64 8.31
C VAL A 196 -4.37 -30.66 7.22
N GLU A 197 -3.52 -31.63 7.51
CA GLU A 197 -3.03 -32.62 6.54
C GLU A 197 -4.19 -33.42 5.92
N GLY A 198 -4.19 -33.49 4.59
CA GLY A 198 -5.18 -34.22 3.79
C GLY A 198 -5.00 -33.86 2.30
N ASP A 199 -5.16 -34.87 1.43
CA ASP A 199 -4.80 -34.94 -0.01
C ASP A 199 -4.68 -33.63 -0.80
N ASN A 200 -3.68 -33.60 -1.71
CA ASN A 200 -3.30 -32.54 -2.66
C ASN A 200 -4.44 -31.60 -3.07
N ASN A 201 -4.68 -30.58 -2.24
CA ASN A 201 -5.94 -29.83 -2.24
C ASN A 201 -5.86 -28.53 -3.07
N THR A 202 -5.44 -28.63 -4.33
CA THR A 202 -5.36 -27.46 -5.22
C THR A 202 -6.71 -26.75 -5.33
N SER A 203 -7.82 -27.51 -5.42
CA SER A 203 -9.19 -26.99 -5.49
C SER A 203 -9.56 -26.10 -4.29
N TYR A 204 -9.15 -26.48 -3.07
CA TYR A 204 -9.31 -25.66 -1.87
C TYR A 204 -8.54 -24.34 -1.98
N PHE A 205 -7.28 -24.39 -2.42
CA PHE A 205 -6.49 -23.18 -2.64
C PHE A 205 -7.07 -22.29 -3.74
N HIS A 206 -7.59 -22.87 -4.83
CA HIS A 206 -8.30 -22.15 -5.89
C HIS A 206 -9.52 -21.41 -5.35
N ALA A 207 -10.36 -22.07 -4.54
CA ALA A 207 -11.54 -21.45 -3.93
C ALA A 207 -11.15 -20.25 -3.03
N LEU A 208 -10.09 -20.38 -2.24
CA LEU A 208 -9.57 -19.30 -1.40
C LEU A 208 -9.00 -18.13 -2.21
N VAL A 209 -8.25 -18.41 -3.28
CA VAL A 209 -7.73 -17.38 -4.19
C VAL A 209 -8.89 -16.65 -4.88
N ASN A 210 -9.93 -17.37 -5.30
CA ASN A 210 -11.12 -16.78 -5.91
C ASN A 210 -11.90 -15.90 -4.92
N LYS A 211 -12.09 -16.36 -3.68
CA LYS A 211 -12.65 -15.54 -2.59
C LYS A 211 -11.85 -14.25 -2.37
N LYS A 212 -10.52 -14.35 -2.36
CA LYS A 212 -9.61 -13.19 -2.21
C LYS A 212 -9.72 -12.22 -3.40
N ARG A 213 -9.82 -12.74 -4.63
CA ARG A 213 -10.04 -11.93 -5.84
C ARG A 213 -11.39 -11.19 -5.79
N ALA A 214 -12.46 -11.87 -5.39
CA ALA A 214 -13.78 -11.25 -5.23
C ALA A 214 -13.76 -10.13 -4.19
N ILE A 215 -13.15 -10.36 -3.02
CA ILE A 215 -12.96 -9.34 -1.99
C ILE A 215 -12.18 -8.14 -2.53
N ASN A 216 -11.08 -8.36 -3.26
CA ASN A 216 -10.31 -7.28 -3.86
C ASN A 216 -11.12 -6.47 -4.87
N GLY A 217 -11.99 -7.11 -5.65
CA GLY A 217 -12.90 -6.44 -6.57
C GLY A 217 -13.90 -5.52 -5.85
N ILE A 218 -14.45 -5.99 -4.71
CA ILE A 218 -15.33 -5.18 -3.86
C ILE A 218 -14.57 -4.00 -3.26
N VAL A 219 -13.37 -4.23 -2.72
CA VAL A 219 -12.50 -3.17 -2.16
C VAL A 219 -12.23 -2.09 -3.20
N TYR A 220 -11.89 -2.48 -4.43
CA TYR A 220 -11.66 -1.55 -5.53
C TYR A 220 -12.90 -0.71 -5.84
N ALA A 221 -14.07 -1.36 -5.95
CA ALA A 221 -15.32 -0.67 -6.22
C ALA A 221 -15.66 0.36 -5.13
N VAL A 222 -15.50 0.00 -3.85
CA VAL A 222 -15.79 0.93 -2.74
C VAL A 222 -14.81 2.10 -2.70
N ILE A 223 -13.53 1.87 -2.99
CA ILE A 223 -12.55 2.96 -3.08
C ILE A 223 -12.91 3.92 -4.22
N LEU A 224 -13.28 3.40 -5.40
CA LEU A 224 -13.75 4.24 -6.51
C LEU A 224 -15.00 5.03 -6.14
N ASP A 225 -15.93 4.41 -5.44
CA ASP A 225 -17.17 5.04 -5.00
C ASP A 225 -16.91 6.25 -4.09
N PHE A 226 -15.99 6.11 -3.13
CA PHE A 226 -15.52 7.23 -2.32
C PHE A 226 -14.96 8.37 -3.17
N PHE A 227 -14.11 8.08 -4.15
CA PHE A 227 -13.52 9.10 -5.02
C PHE A 227 -14.53 9.78 -5.97
N LYS A 228 -15.75 9.24 -6.10
CA LYS A 228 -16.87 9.92 -6.77
C LYS A 228 -17.58 10.94 -5.86
N GLY A 229 -17.24 10.99 -4.57
CA GLY A 229 -17.85 11.88 -3.59
C GLY A 229 -18.88 11.20 -2.68
N ASN A 230 -19.05 9.88 -2.79
CA ASN A 230 -19.99 9.15 -1.94
C ASN A 230 -19.43 8.98 -0.51
N PRO A 231 -20.29 9.03 0.52
CA PRO A 231 -19.86 8.94 1.90
C PRO A 231 -19.28 7.57 2.25
N ILE A 232 -18.27 7.56 3.12
CA ILE A 232 -17.66 6.33 3.62
C ILE A 232 -18.65 5.64 4.58
N PRO A 233 -18.90 4.32 4.46
CA PRO A 233 -19.67 3.58 5.45
C PRO A 233 -19.07 3.70 6.86
N LYS A 234 -19.89 3.87 7.90
CA LYS A 234 -19.43 4.09 9.30
C LYS A 234 -18.44 3.03 9.80
N PHE A 235 -18.63 1.77 9.41
CA PHE A 235 -17.72 0.69 9.78
C PHE A 235 -16.31 0.87 9.18
N PHE A 236 -16.19 1.50 8.01
CA PHE A 236 -14.91 1.74 7.36
C PHE A 236 -14.14 2.86 8.07
N SER A 237 -14.82 3.87 8.61
CA SER A 237 -14.19 4.98 9.35
C SER A 237 -14.00 4.68 10.85
N SER A 238 -14.47 3.53 11.34
CA SER A 238 -14.26 3.11 12.73
C SER A 238 -12.78 3.02 13.05
N THR A 239 -12.36 3.69 14.13
CA THR A 239 -10.96 3.85 14.51
C THR A 239 -10.80 3.47 15.97
N SER A 240 -9.85 2.61 16.28
CA SER A 240 -9.54 2.24 17.66
C SER A 240 -8.27 2.93 18.12
N ILE A 241 -8.31 3.63 19.24
CA ILE A 241 -7.17 4.30 19.85
C ILE A 241 -6.46 3.32 20.77
N ALA A 242 -5.21 3.00 20.43
CA ALA A 242 -4.30 2.26 21.30
C ALA A 242 -3.38 3.24 22.02
N LEU A 243 -3.19 3.07 23.32
CA LEU A 243 -2.28 3.88 24.11
C LEU A 243 -0.91 3.22 24.15
N ILE A 244 0.10 3.86 23.57
CA ILE A 244 1.49 3.37 23.57
C ILE A 244 2.30 4.19 24.58
N PRO A 245 2.95 3.57 25.57
CA PRO A 245 3.78 4.30 26.54
C PRO A 245 4.98 4.95 25.83
N LYS A 246 5.29 6.21 26.19
CA LYS A 246 6.44 6.97 25.67
C LYS A 246 7.76 6.51 26.27
N SER A 247 7.73 5.98 27.48
CA SER A 247 8.87 5.49 28.26
C SER A 247 8.44 4.32 29.15
N ASN A 248 9.39 3.64 29.78
CA ASN A 248 9.10 2.50 30.66
C ASN A 248 8.43 2.91 31.97
N ASN A 249 8.63 4.16 32.41
CA ASN A 249 8.06 4.68 33.66
C ASN A 249 6.86 5.57 33.33
N VAL A 250 5.67 4.98 33.38
CA VAL A 250 4.41 5.67 33.08
C VAL A 250 3.70 6.03 34.37
N ASN A 251 3.58 7.32 34.66
CA ASN A 251 2.94 7.84 35.87
C ASN A 251 1.70 8.69 35.58
N SER A 252 1.51 9.12 34.32
CA SER A 252 0.42 10.00 33.90
C SER A 252 -0.12 9.63 32.51
N TRP A 253 -1.36 10.03 32.21
CA TRP A 253 -1.96 9.91 30.88
C TRP A 253 -1.16 10.63 29.80
N ASN A 254 -0.42 11.69 30.15
CA ASN A 254 0.45 12.40 29.22
C ASN A 254 1.68 11.59 28.80
N ASP A 255 2.01 10.50 29.51
CA ASP A 255 3.10 9.59 29.18
C ASP A 255 2.71 8.59 28.09
N PHE A 256 1.45 8.59 27.64
CA PHE A 256 1.00 7.78 26.52
C PHE A 256 0.93 8.57 25.22
N ARG A 257 1.16 7.87 24.10
CA ARG A 257 0.86 8.30 22.74
C ARG A 257 -0.41 7.60 22.26
N PRO A 258 -1.48 8.34 21.92
CA PRO A 258 -2.68 7.75 21.36
C PRO A 258 -2.48 7.43 19.88
N ILE A 259 -2.37 6.16 19.51
CA ILE A 259 -2.27 5.73 18.11
C ILE A 259 -3.64 5.29 17.60
N SER A 260 -4.09 5.94 16.53
CA SER A 260 -5.31 5.64 15.80
C SER A 260 -5.14 4.45 14.86
N LEU A 261 -5.65 3.29 15.26
CA LEU A 261 -5.75 2.09 14.44
C LEU A 261 -6.95 2.19 13.49
N CYS A 262 -6.69 2.78 12.32
CA CYS A 262 -7.70 2.88 11.26
C CYS A 262 -7.90 1.55 10.52
N THR A 263 -9.11 1.32 9.99
CA THR A 263 -9.40 0.13 9.18
C THR A 263 -8.55 0.07 7.90
N VAL A 264 -8.35 -1.14 7.37
CA VAL A 264 -7.63 -1.33 6.10
C VAL A 264 -8.32 -0.61 4.94
N PHE A 265 -9.65 -0.65 4.88
CA PHE A 265 -10.42 0.02 3.84
C PHE A 265 -10.18 1.53 3.83
N TYR A 266 -10.27 2.17 5.00
CA TYR A 266 -9.98 3.59 5.14
C TYR A 266 -8.51 3.91 4.83
N LYS A 267 -7.57 3.08 5.31
CA LYS A 267 -6.13 3.28 5.02
C LYS A 267 -5.83 3.27 3.53
N LEU A 268 -6.54 2.46 2.73
CA LEU A 268 -6.37 2.47 1.27
C LEU A 268 -6.81 3.81 0.66
N ILE A 269 -7.97 4.33 1.07
CA ILE A 269 -8.49 5.64 0.64
C ILE A 269 -7.49 6.75 0.96
N SER A 270 -7.14 6.86 2.24
CA SER A 270 -6.19 7.86 2.76
C SER A 270 -4.82 7.74 2.09
N LYS A 271 -4.36 6.50 1.84
CA LYS A 271 -3.08 6.25 1.16
C LYS A 271 -3.10 6.70 -0.30
N VAL A 272 -4.21 6.53 -1.03
CA VAL A 272 -4.33 7.03 -2.41
C VAL A 272 -4.29 8.56 -2.43
N LEU A 273 -5.01 9.23 -1.53
CA LEU A 273 -5.00 10.69 -1.41
C LEU A 273 -3.59 11.21 -1.11
N VAL A 274 -2.93 10.69 -0.08
CA VAL A 274 -1.58 11.16 0.30
C VAL A 274 -0.54 10.86 -0.77
N ASN A 275 -0.64 9.74 -1.49
CA ASN A 275 0.30 9.45 -2.57
C ASN A 275 0.20 10.51 -3.69
N ARG A 276 -1.01 10.98 -4.02
CA ARG A 276 -1.20 12.07 -4.99
C ARG A 276 -0.69 13.39 -4.45
N LEU A 277 -1.05 13.72 -3.20
CA LEU A 277 -0.62 14.94 -2.53
C LEU A 277 0.91 15.02 -2.39
N SER A 278 1.56 13.90 -2.07
CA SER A 278 3.00 13.82 -1.79
C SER A 278 3.90 14.26 -2.95
N VAL A 279 3.39 14.18 -4.19
CA VAL A 279 4.09 14.67 -5.38
C VAL A 279 4.16 16.20 -5.40
N LEU A 280 3.18 16.86 -4.79
CA LEU A 280 3.05 18.32 -4.76
C LEU A 280 3.75 18.93 -3.54
N LEU A 281 3.82 18.21 -2.42
CA LEU A 281 4.38 18.72 -1.15
C LEU A 281 5.75 19.42 -1.28
N PRO A 282 6.75 18.89 -2.02
CA PRO A 282 8.04 19.57 -2.15
C PRO A 282 7.97 20.95 -2.81
N LYS A 283 6.95 21.19 -3.65
CA LYS A 283 6.71 22.47 -4.34
C LYS A 283 5.85 23.43 -3.53
N LEU A 284 4.97 22.90 -2.69
CA LEU A 284 4.01 23.69 -1.92
C LEU A 284 4.56 24.12 -0.56
N VAL A 285 5.26 23.25 0.14
CA VAL A 285 5.67 23.50 1.53
C VAL A 285 7.02 24.24 1.57
N SER A 286 7.11 25.24 2.45
CA SER A 286 8.30 26.08 2.64
C SER A 286 9.58 25.24 2.81
N PRO A 287 10.74 25.70 2.29
CA PRO A 287 11.98 24.92 2.32
C PRO A 287 12.45 24.58 3.74
N ASN A 288 12.08 25.39 4.74
CA ASN A 288 12.46 25.21 6.15
C ASN A 288 11.84 23.97 6.82
N GLN A 289 10.79 23.37 6.25
CA GLN A 289 10.18 22.14 6.75
C GLN A 289 10.88 20.90 6.21
N MET A 290 11.51 20.11 7.07
CA MET A 290 12.18 18.86 6.67
C MET A 290 11.35 17.61 6.96
N GLY A 291 10.32 17.72 7.80
CA GLY A 291 9.46 16.60 8.17
C GLY A 291 8.47 16.22 7.08
N PHE A 292 8.28 14.91 6.88
CA PHE A 292 7.26 14.32 5.98
C PHE A 292 7.28 14.72 4.50
N ILE A 293 8.37 15.32 4.02
CA ILE A 293 8.53 15.71 2.61
C ILE A 293 9.59 14.81 1.97
N LYS A 294 9.22 14.20 0.84
CA LYS A 294 10.13 13.31 0.11
C LYS A 294 11.37 14.08 -0.37
N GLY A 295 12.54 13.54 -0.07
CA GLY A 295 13.83 14.09 -0.49
C GLY A 295 14.42 15.12 0.47
N ARG A 296 13.73 15.44 1.58
CA ARG A 296 14.28 16.28 2.66
C ARG A 296 14.77 15.41 3.82
N THR A 297 15.85 15.81 4.47
CA THR A 297 16.46 15.08 5.59
C THR A 297 16.58 15.98 6.81
N ILE A 298 16.42 15.40 8.01
CA ILE A 298 16.63 16.13 9.27
C ILE A 298 18.10 16.50 9.49
N VAL A 299 19.02 15.80 8.83
CA VAL A 299 20.47 16.02 8.96
C VAL A 299 20.82 17.47 8.61
N ASP A 300 20.20 18.04 7.57
CA ASP A 300 20.44 19.43 7.17
C ASP A 300 20.07 20.41 8.28
N ASN A 301 18.92 20.20 8.96
CA ASN A 301 18.52 21.02 10.10
C ASN A 301 19.52 20.89 11.26
N ILE A 302 20.04 19.70 11.53
CA ILE A 302 21.01 19.48 12.61
C ILE A 302 22.30 20.26 12.32
N LEU A 303 22.82 20.18 11.09
CA LEU A 303 24.04 20.88 10.68
C LEU A 303 23.86 22.41 10.75
N ILE A 304 22.74 22.93 10.23
CA ILE A 304 22.44 24.37 10.30
C ILE A 304 22.30 24.82 11.76
N ALA A 305 21.59 24.06 12.60
CA ALA A 305 21.44 24.40 14.01
C ALA A 305 22.79 24.41 14.74
N GLN A 306 23.69 23.47 14.44
CA GLN A 306 25.03 23.44 15.02
C GLN A 306 25.85 24.68 14.65
N GLU A 307 25.80 25.11 13.39
CA GLU A 307 26.48 26.33 12.93
C GLU A 307 25.95 27.57 13.66
N PHE A 308 24.62 27.71 13.75
CA PHE A 308 24.00 28.84 14.45
C PHE A 308 24.28 28.83 15.95
N CYS A 309 24.41 27.65 16.57
CA CYS A 309 24.82 27.54 17.97
C CYS A 309 26.25 28.05 18.20
N GLN A 310 27.18 27.81 17.26
CA GLN A 310 28.55 28.33 17.37
C GLN A 310 28.56 29.86 17.27
N ASP A 311 27.68 30.42 16.44
CA ASP A 311 27.54 31.86 16.23
C ASP A 311 26.69 32.58 17.32
N LEU A 312 26.25 31.86 18.35
CA LEU A 312 25.39 32.42 19.40
C LEU A 312 26.06 33.55 20.19
N ASP A 313 27.36 33.43 20.45
CA ASP A 313 28.11 34.39 21.28
C ASP A 313 28.73 35.54 20.48
N ILE A 314 28.41 35.67 19.18
CA ILE A 314 28.86 36.79 18.36
C ILE A 314 28.38 38.11 18.96
N LYS A 315 29.31 39.05 19.13
CA LYS A 315 29.00 40.40 19.58
C LYS A 315 28.19 41.16 18.53
N THR A 316 26.89 41.30 18.78
CA THR A 316 25.96 42.10 17.99
C THR A 316 25.06 42.93 18.91
N ARG A 317 24.52 44.05 18.41
CA ARG A 317 23.63 44.91 19.19
C ARG A 317 22.40 44.11 19.62
N GLY A 318 22.25 43.93 20.94
CA GLY A 318 21.15 43.19 21.55
C GLY A 318 21.30 41.67 21.53
N GLY A 319 22.44 41.13 21.08
CA GLY A 319 22.74 39.70 21.12
C GLY A 319 21.95 38.82 20.13
N ASN A 320 22.34 37.57 20.06
CA ASN A 320 21.67 36.51 19.31
C ASN A 320 20.82 35.64 20.25
N MET A 321 19.74 35.06 19.75
CA MET A 321 18.84 34.17 20.48
C MET A 321 18.34 33.05 19.57
N ILE A 322 18.28 31.85 20.14
CA ILE A 322 17.65 30.68 19.54
C ILE A 322 16.41 30.37 20.37
N LEU A 323 15.24 30.37 19.74
CA LEU A 323 13.96 30.09 20.38
C LEU A 323 13.43 28.75 19.89
N LYS A 324 13.30 27.77 20.80
CA LYS A 324 12.61 26.51 20.50
C LYS A 324 11.13 26.66 20.86
N LEU A 325 10.26 26.38 19.89
CA LEU A 325 8.82 26.31 20.09
C LEU A 325 8.36 24.86 20.02
N ASP A 326 7.53 24.48 21.00
CA ASP A 326 6.85 23.20 21.07
C ASP A 326 5.35 23.45 21.10
N ILE A 327 4.62 22.91 20.12
CA ILE A 327 3.17 23.10 19.99
C ILE A 327 2.48 21.94 20.72
N ALA A 328 1.99 22.22 21.93
CA ALA A 328 1.35 21.22 22.77
C ALA A 328 0.18 20.52 22.05
N LYS A 329 0.34 19.21 21.81
CA LYS A 329 -0.66 18.34 21.18
C LYS A 329 -1.18 18.90 19.84
N ALA A 330 -0.27 19.41 19.00
CA ALA A 330 -0.61 20.06 17.73
C ALA A 330 -1.52 19.21 16.83
N TYR A 331 -1.24 17.90 16.72
CA TYR A 331 -2.06 16.97 15.95
C TYR A 331 -3.47 16.85 16.51
N ASP A 332 -3.61 16.77 17.83
CA ASP A 332 -4.90 16.51 18.46
C ASP A 332 -5.78 17.76 18.48
N ASN A 333 -5.20 18.96 18.48
CA ASN A 333 -5.93 20.22 18.71
C ASN A 333 -6.16 21.07 17.44
N ILE A 334 -5.62 20.69 16.29
CA ILE A 334 -5.73 21.55 15.08
C ILE A 334 -7.18 21.71 14.61
N ASN A 335 -7.59 22.95 14.35
CA ASN A 335 -8.96 23.25 13.93
C ASN A 335 -9.21 22.82 12.47
N TRP A 336 -10.31 22.10 12.22
CA TRP A 336 -10.65 21.62 10.87
C TRP A 336 -10.97 22.74 9.88
N SER A 337 -11.68 23.79 10.32
CA SER A 337 -11.98 24.93 9.45
C SER A 337 -10.71 25.64 8.99
N PHE A 338 -9.70 25.74 9.88
CA PHE A 338 -8.40 26.27 9.55
C PHE A 338 -7.68 25.41 8.49
N ILE A 339 -7.71 24.08 8.64
CA ILE A 339 -7.15 23.15 7.64
C ILE A 339 -7.79 23.39 6.27
N TYR A 340 -9.12 23.47 6.20
CA TYR A 340 -9.82 23.64 4.93
C TYR A 340 -9.52 24.99 4.28
N ASN A 341 -9.44 26.05 5.07
CA ASN A 341 -9.02 27.36 4.57
C ASN A 341 -7.59 27.31 4.04
N MET A 342 -6.66 26.67 4.75
CA MET A 342 -5.28 26.49 4.26
C MET A 342 -5.22 25.72 2.94
N LEU A 343 -5.99 24.64 2.81
CA LEU A 343 -6.05 23.90 1.54
C LEU A 343 -6.59 24.80 0.41
N ARG A 344 -7.61 25.64 0.66
CA ARG A 344 -8.06 26.64 -0.33
C ARG A 344 -6.98 27.66 -0.67
N PHE A 345 -6.22 28.15 0.33
CA PHE A 345 -5.11 29.08 0.10
C PHE A 345 -3.99 28.47 -0.76
N PHE A 346 -3.72 27.18 -0.64
CA PHE A 346 -2.80 26.46 -1.54
C PHE A 346 -3.37 26.21 -2.94
N GLY A 347 -4.64 26.56 -3.20
CA GLY A 347 -5.29 26.40 -4.49
C GLY A 347 -5.87 25.00 -4.74
N PHE A 348 -6.10 24.19 -3.69
CA PHE A 348 -6.80 22.92 -3.86
C PHE A 348 -8.28 23.16 -4.17
N ASP A 349 -8.82 22.37 -5.11
CA ASP A 349 -10.23 22.43 -5.48
C ASP A 349 -11.16 21.92 -4.35
N ASP A 350 -12.43 22.32 -4.42
CA ASP A 350 -13.44 21.92 -3.43
C ASP A 350 -13.66 20.41 -3.40
N ARG A 351 -13.38 19.69 -4.50
CA ARG A 351 -13.51 18.24 -4.55
C ARG A 351 -12.47 17.57 -3.67
N PHE A 352 -11.20 17.97 -3.77
CA PHE A 352 -10.13 17.46 -2.93
C PHE A 352 -10.36 17.82 -1.46
N ILE A 353 -10.82 19.04 -1.20
CA ILE A 353 -11.15 19.49 0.16
C ILE A 353 -12.30 18.65 0.72
N SER A 354 -13.35 18.39 -0.05
CA SER A 354 -14.49 17.55 0.35
C SER A 354 -14.10 16.09 0.63
N LEU A 355 -13.20 15.51 -0.18
CA LEU A 355 -12.65 14.18 0.08
C LEU A 355 -11.79 14.18 1.36
N SER A 356 -10.99 15.22 1.58
CA SER A 356 -10.14 15.37 2.76
C SER A 356 -10.97 15.58 4.03
N SER A 357 -12.02 16.40 3.98
CA SER A 357 -12.94 16.59 5.11
C SER A 357 -13.70 15.31 5.43
N SER A 358 -14.17 14.59 4.41
CA SER A 358 -14.78 13.27 4.60
C SER A 358 -13.83 12.29 5.30
N CYS A 359 -12.53 12.35 5.01
CA CYS A 359 -11.54 11.57 5.74
C CYS A 359 -11.41 12.02 7.19
N ILE A 360 -11.29 13.33 7.45
CA ILE A 360 -11.00 13.91 8.78
C ILE A 360 -12.20 13.80 9.74
N GLU A 361 -13.43 14.02 9.27
CA GLU A 361 -14.62 14.17 10.12
C GLU A 361 -15.45 12.88 10.29
N SER A 362 -15.28 11.92 9.38
CA SER A 362 -16.01 10.64 9.41
C SER A 362 -15.68 9.66 10.55
N PRO A 363 -14.49 9.65 11.19
CA PRO A 363 -14.19 8.62 12.19
C PRO A 363 -15.07 8.67 13.43
N PHE A 364 -15.39 7.47 13.90
CA PHE A 364 -15.81 7.20 15.27
C PHE A 364 -14.67 6.49 15.99
N PHE A 365 -14.36 6.96 17.19
CA PHE A 365 -13.26 6.47 18.00
C PHE A 365 -13.76 5.56 19.12
N SER A 366 -13.06 4.46 19.32
CA SER A 366 -13.13 3.63 20.53
C SER A 366 -11.74 3.54 21.16
N ILE A 367 -11.64 3.32 22.47
CA ILE A 367 -10.35 3.18 23.16
C ILE A 367 -10.08 1.70 23.44
N ILE A 368 -8.88 1.23 23.14
CA ILE A 368 -8.45 -0.13 23.49
C ILE A 368 -7.87 -0.10 24.90
N LEU A 369 -8.55 -0.74 25.84
CA LEU A 369 -8.09 -0.95 27.21
C LEU A 369 -8.02 -2.46 27.47
N ASN A 370 -6.85 -2.94 27.90
CA ASN A 370 -6.62 -4.36 28.21
C ASN A 370 -7.09 -5.33 27.09
N GLY A 371 -6.86 -4.95 25.83
CA GLY A 371 -7.22 -5.74 24.64
C GLY A 371 -8.69 -5.67 24.21
N LYS A 372 -9.55 -4.92 24.92
CA LYS A 372 -10.97 -4.73 24.57
C LYS A 372 -11.24 -3.31 24.14
N CYS A 373 -12.18 -3.13 23.20
CA CYS A 373 -12.63 -1.81 22.76
C CYS A 373 -13.70 -1.28 23.71
N HIS A 374 -13.55 -0.04 24.16
CA HIS A 374 -14.45 0.66 25.06
C HIS A 374 -14.86 2.02 24.49
N GLY A 375 -16.15 2.35 24.67
CA GLY A 375 -16.72 3.63 24.25
C GLY A 375 -16.85 3.79 22.72
N SER A 376 -17.61 4.81 22.35
CA SER A 376 -17.73 5.28 20.97
C SER A 376 -17.98 6.78 21.01
N PHE A 377 -17.08 7.57 20.43
CA PHE A 377 -17.17 9.03 20.41
C PHE A 377 -16.65 9.60 19.10
N LYS A 378 -16.97 10.87 18.83
CA LYS A 378 -16.45 11.62 17.68
C LYS A 378 -15.44 12.65 18.16
N SER A 379 -14.55 13.05 17.26
CA SER A 379 -13.77 14.27 17.44
C SER A 379 -14.47 15.46 16.78
N SER A 380 -14.18 16.66 17.24
CA SER A 380 -14.56 17.94 16.62
C SER A 380 -13.37 18.71 16.05
N HIS A 381 -12.16 18.28 16.37
CA HIS A 381 -10.89 18.88 15.93
C HIS A 381 -9.80 17.80 15.83
N GLY A 382 -8.62 18.19 15.38
CA GLY A 382 -7.46 17.32 15.34
C GLY A 382 -7.40 16.35 14.15
N LEU A 383 -6.25 15.69 14.02
CA LEU A 383 -5.93 14.72 13.00
C LEU A 383 -5.51 13.41 13.64
N ARG A 384 -5.91 12.28 13.04
CA ARG A 384 -5.59 10.95 13.56
C ARG A 384 -4.09 10.66 13.50
N GLN A 385 -3.48 10.36 14.64
CA GLN A 385 -2.10 9.87 14.72
C GLN A 385 -2.02 8.41 14.24
N GLY A 386 -1.52 8.17 13.04
CA GLY A 386 -1.49 6.83 12.40
C GLY A 386 -2.34 6.70 11.13
N ASP A 387 -3.03 7.77 10.76
CA ASP A 387 -3.69 7.92 9.46
C ASP A 387 -2.69 8.37 8.38
N PRO A 388 -2.60 7.69 7.22
CA PRO A 388 -1.64 8.03 6.18
C PRO A 388 -1.67 9.47 5.66
N ILE A 389 -2.83 10.13 5.62
CA ILE A 389 -2.97 11.49 5.08
C ILE A 389 -2.69 12.58 6.11
N SER A 390 -2.90 12.30 7.39
CA SER A 390 -2.77 13.28 8.48
C SER A 390 -1.45 14.05 8.46
N PRO A 391 -0.26 13.42 8.29
CA PRO A 391 0.99 14.15 8.30
C PRO A 391 1.13 15.17 7.17
N ALA A 392 0.63 14.85 5.98
CA ALA A 392 0.70 15.73 4.83
C ALA A 392 -0.24 16.94 4.98
N ILE A 393 -1.44 16.72 5.51
CA ILE A 393 -2.39 17.79 5.81
C ILE A 393 -1.85 18.68 6.94
N PHE A 394 -1.28 18.06 7.98
CA PHE A 394 -0.70 18.77 9.11
C PHE A 394 0.40 19.74 8.68
N ILE A 395 1.39 19.27 7.91
CA ILE A 395 2.49 20.15 7.48
C ILE A 395 2.02 21.27 6.55
N LEU A 396 0.98 21.06 5.74
CA LEU A 396 0.39 22.14 4.93
C LEU A 396 -0.26 23.19 5.82
N ALA A 397 -1.04 22.76 6.81
CA ALA A 397 -1.71 23.69 7.72
C ALA A 397 -0.69 24.50 8.54
N VAL A 398 0.33 23.82 9.08
CA VAL A 398 1.39 24.44 9.90
C VAL A 398 2.38 25.27 9.07
N ASP A 399 2.44 25.09 7.74
CA ASP A 399 3.27 25.92 6.85
C ASP A 399 2.90 27.42 6.90
N TYR A 400 1.66 27.74 7.32
CA TYR A 400 1.26 29.12 7.64
C TYR A 400 2.24 29.78 8.62
N LEU A 401 2.64 29.05 9.67
CA LEU A 401 3.58 29.54 10.68
C LEU A 401 4.96 29.80 10.06
N SER A 402 5.47 28.83 9.29
CA SER A 402 6.76 28.95 8.61
C SER A 402 6.78 30.20 7.71
N ARG A 403 5.75 30.38 6.89
CA ARG A 403 5.61 31.55 6.01
C ARG A 403 5.50 32.86 6.77
N GLY A 404 4.72 32.90 7.85
CA GLY A 404 4.56 34.11 8.66
C GLY A 404 5.84 34.53 9.39
N ILE A 405 6.62 33.58 9.91
CA ILE A 405 7.94 33.88 10.50
C ILE A 405 8.88 34.42 9.41
N ALA A 406 8.92 33.77 8.25
CA ALA A 406 9.77 34.21 7.14
C ALA A 406 9.42 35.63 6.67
N ASP A 407 8.13 35.92 6.49
CA ASP A 407 7.63 37.25 6.11
C ASP A 407 7.96 38.32 7.16
N LEU A 408 7.78 38.00 8.45
CA LEU A 408 8.11 38.91 9.55
C LEU A 408 9.59 39.29 9.56
N LEU A 409 10.49 38.32 9.38
CA LEU A 409 11.93 38.57 9.34
C LEU A 409 12.35 39.28 8.06
N CYS A 410 11.74 38.95 6.92
CA CYS A 410 11.98 39.65 5.65
C CYS A 410 11.60 41.13 5.72
N LYS A 411 10.45 41.46 6.33
CA LYS A 411 9.99 42.85 6.52
C LYS A 411 10.79 43.62 7.56
N SER A 412 11.52 42.93 8.43
CA SER A 412 12.33 43.56 9.48
C SER A 412 13.70 42.89 9.55
N PRO A 413 14.64 43.17 8.62
CA PRO A 413 15.93 42.49 8.56
C PRO A 413 16.76 42.58 9.84
N SER A 414 16.53 43.62 10.66
CA SER A 414 17.16 43.73 11.98
C SER A 414 16.80 42.57 12.94
N LEU A 415 15.74 41.80 12.67
CA LEU A 415 15.34 40.62 13.43
C LEU A 415 16.27 39.42 13.21
N TYR A 416 16.99 39.35 12.09
CA TYR A 416 17.82 38.20 11.78
C TYR A 416 18.89 37.97 12.85
N PHE A 417 19.14 36.69 13.09
CA PHE A 417 20.31 36.21 13.81
C PHE A 417 21.58 36.60 13.04
N ARG A 418 22.59 37.11 13.75
CA ARG A 418 23.87 37.48 13.13
C ARG A 418 24.75 36.25 13.07
N THR A 419 25.16 35.85 11.87
CA THR A 419 26.15 34.77 11.65
C THR A 419 27.47 35.33 11.13
N LEU A 420 28.58 34.63 11.33
CA LEU A 420 29.89 34.99 10.75
C LEU A 420 29.85 34.87 9.21
N GLY A 421 29.18 33.83 8.70
CA GLY A 421 29.03 33.57 7.27
C GLY A 421 27.99 34.45 6.56
N GLY A 422 27.27 35.34 7.27
CA GLY A 422 26.25 36.20 6.67
C GLY A 422 25.00 35.46 6.17
N ILE A 423 24.76 34.24 6.67
CA ILE A 423 23.62 33.41 6.35
C ILE A 423 22.38 33.91 7.08
N ASN A 424 21.33 34.23 6.33
CA ASN A 424 20.05 34.68 6.86
C ASN A 424 19.00 33.57 6.83
N ILE A 425 19.01 32.69 7.84
CA ILE A 425 17.96 31.69 8.04
C ILE A 425 17.09 32.12 9.20
N SER A 426 15.77 32.17 8.96
CA SER A 426 14.80 32.59 9.97
C SER A 426 14.49 31.52 11.00
N HIS A 427 14.33 30.27 10.54
CA HIS A 427 13.90 29.16 11.38
C HIS A 427 14.14 27.81 10.70
N LEU A 428 14.08 26.74 11.50
CA LEU A 428 14.08 25.35 11.06
C LEU A 428 12.81 24.67 11.57
N CYS A 429 12.24 23.80 10.76
CA CYS A 429 11.05 23.04 11.12
C CYS A 429 11.28 21.54 10.89
N PHE A 430 10.84 20.75 11.85
CA PHE A 430 10.63 19.32 11.66
C PHE A 430 9.27 18.97 12.27
N THR A 431 8.28 18.75 11.40
CA THR A 431 6.89 18.52 11.83
C THR A 431 6.35 19.69 12.64
N ASP A 432 6.09 19.50 13.92
CA ASP A 432 5.61 20.43 14.93
C ASP A 432 6.74 21.09 15.74
N ASP A 433 7.98 20.63 15.61
CA ASP A 433 9.16 21.24 16.23
C ASP A 433 9.64 22.44 15.40
N PHE A 434 9.74 23.61 16.04
CA PHE A 434 10.25 24.83 15.43
C PHE A 434 11.44 25.36 16.21
N ILE A 435 12.50 25.75 15.50
CA ILE A 435 13.64 26.48 16.04
C ILE A 435 13.74 27.80 15.28
N ILE A 436 13.60 28.93 15.97
CA ILE A 436 13.67 30.28 15.38
C ILE A 436 15.00 30.91 15.76
N PHE A 437 15.69 31.47 14.76
CA PHE A 437 16.94 32.20 14.95
C PHE A 437 16.67 33.70 14.81
N MET A 438 16.95 34.48 15.85
CA MET A 438 16.69 35.91 15.84
C MET A 438 17.63 36.71 16.74
N ASN A 439 17.60 38.04 16.61
CA ASN A 439 18.27 38.94 17.54
C ASN A 439 17.49 39.12 18.85
N ALA A 440 18.21 39.12 19.98
CA ALA A 440 17.63 39.08 21.32
C ALA A 440 17.22 40.45 21.89
N SER A 441 17.29 41.53 21.10
CA SER A 441 16.83 42.86 21.55
C SER A 441 15.36 42.80 22.02
N LYS A 442 15.04 43.37 23.18
CA LYS A 442 13.69 43.35 23.79
C LYS A 442 12.57 43.71 22.81
N ASN A 443 12.74 44.78 22.02
CA ASN A 443 11.74 45.22 21.04
C ASN A 443 11.53 44.19 19.91
N LYS A 444 12.58 43.46 19.54
CA LYS A 444 12.54 42.45 18.48
C LYS A 444 11.87 41.17 18.98
N VAL A 445 12.21 40.73 20.18
CA VAL A 445 11.54 39.60 20.87
C VAL A 445 10.05 39.89 21.03
N SER A 446 9.68 41.09 21.47
CA SER A 446 8.27 41.48 21.61
C SER A 446 7.50 41.41 20.28
N LYS A 447 8.10 41.79 19.15
CA LYS A 447 7.48 41.66 17.82
C LYS A 447 7.20 40.20 17.45
N VAL A 448 8.19 39.32 17.65
CA VAL A 448 8.02 37.89 17.36
C VAL A 448 6.98 37.27 18.29
N LEU A 449 7.02 37.55 19.59
CA LEU A 449 5.99 37.09 20.54
C LEU A 449 4.59 37.58 20.19
N SER A 450 4.44 38.81 19.71
CA SER A 450 3.15 39.35 19.27
C SER A 450 2.59 38.59 18.07
N PHE A 451 3.46 38.27 17.10
CA PHE A 451 3.09 37.38 16.00
C PHE A 451 2.73 35.97 16.50
N LEU A 452 3.49 35.43 17.46
CA LEU A 452 3.23 34.11 18.02
C LEU A 452 1.91 34.02 18.79
N ILE A 453 1.40 35.11 19.36
CA ILE A 453 0.08 35.14 20.00
C ILE A 453 -1.04 34.95 18.96
N ILE A 454 -0.85 35.43 17.72
CA ILE A 454 -1.82 35.23 16.62
C ILE A 454 -1.95 33.73 16.29
N LEU A 455 -0.93 32.89 16.55
CA LEU A 455 -1.03 31.43 16.39
C LEU A 455 -2.04 30.77 17.31
N LYS A 456 -2.49 31.40 18.40
CA LYS A 456 -3.55 30.79 19.22
C LYS A 456 -4.80 30.47 18.38
N LEU A 457 -4.99 31.17 17.26
CA LEU A 457 -6.05 30.91 16.27
C LEU A 457 -5.89 29.61 15.46
N LEU A 458 -4.69 28.99 15.43
CA LEU A 458 -4.44 27.71 14.76
C LEU A 458 -4.98 26.50 15.54
N VAL A 459 -5.17 26.69 16.85
CA VAL A 459 -5.45 25.64 17.84
C VAL A 459 -6.78 25.87 18.57
N ALA A 460 -7.40 27.04 18.39
CA ALA A 460 -8.67 27.44 19.02
C ALA A 460 -9.92 27.02 18.23
#